data_AF-A0A816DEK8-F1
#
_entry.id   AF-A0A816DEK8-F1
#
_cell.length_a   1.000
_cell.length_b   1.000
_cell.length_c   1.000
_cell.angle_alpha   90.00
_cell.angle_beta   90.00
_cell.angle_gamma   90.00
#
_symmetry.space_group_name_H-M   'P 1'
#
loop_
_entity.id
_entity.type
_entity.pdbx_description
1 polymer ?
#
loop_
_entity_poly.entity_id
_entity_poly.type
_entity_poly.pdbx_seq_one_letter_code
_entity_poly.pdbx_strand_id
1 'polypeptide(L)'
;MITRIILLGSAVLLAYGIHRFWALLPITSGYGSKYICSAVFIGDHNEEQRKEDLDFPSMKYVTYNINYTDSSVSSSVFGFAQTKAICRNGLGATLINELTEEQIRSQTFNLAISSDINQDDIPWPMGNKIDDQSMPSNINQSKLENAINNMFIEKYSNNLIRTRAIVVLYDGKLIAEKYASGFSKNSKLLGWSMTKSIINALIGILVKDNKLNIDDFAPVPEWNNPNDPRHSITLKNLLQQTSGLDFIENYHTKSDVTQMLYQSGDMAAFAASRTLKFKPGTHWYYTSGNTNLLSRIIRHTIGENEYHSFPYRKLFSKLGMNSFIMEVDASGTFVGSSYSWGTARDWTRFGLLYLNNGYYNNE
;
A
#
# COMPACT_ATOMS: atom_id res chain seq x y z
N MET A 1 -33.10 -17.04 41.40
CA MET A 1 -31.71 -17.40 41.03
C MET A 1 -31.48 -17.31 39.53
N ILE A 2 -32.33 -17.95 38.71
CA ILE A 2 -32.26 -17.95 37.22
C ILE A 2 -32.26 -16.54 36.60
N THR A 3 -33.15 -15.63 37.03
CA THR A 3 -33.20 -14.25 36.50
C THR A 3 -31.93 -13.46 36.76
N ARG A 4 -31.25 -13.68 37.90
CA ARG A 4 -29.97 -13.02 38.21
C ARG A 4 -28.84 -13.57 37.34
N ILE A 5 -28.84 -14.86 37.04
CA ILE A 5 -27.86 -15.49 36.13
C ILE A 5 -28.06 -14.98 34.70
N ILE A 6 -29.31 -14.87 34.23
CA ILE A 6 -29.63 -14.31 32.91
C ILE A 6 -29.20 -12.84 32.81
N LEU A 7 -29.51 -12.02 33.81
CA LEU A 7 -29.11 -10.61 33.83
C LEU A 7 -27.58 -10.44 33.87
N LEU A 8 -26.88 -11.27 34.65
CA LEU A 8 -25.41 -11.25 34.69
C LEU A 8 -24.80 -11.69 33.35
N GLY A 9 -25.35 -12.74 32.73
CA GLY A 9 -24.94 -13.19 31.40
C GLY A 9 -25.16 -12.12 30.33
N SER A 10 -26.33 -11.47 30.33
CA SER A 10 -26.62 -10.36 29.41
C SER A 10 -25.71 -9.15 29.64
N ALA A 11 -25.41 -8.81 30.90
CA ALA A 11 -24.48 -7.72 31.22
C ALA A 11 -23.05 -8.01 30.76
N VAL A 12 -22.59 -9.26 30.92
CA VAL A 12 -21.26 -9.70 30.43
C VAL A 12 -21.20 -9.67 28.90
N LEU A 13 -22.25 -10.15 28.21
CA LEU A 13 -22.32 -10.09 26.74
C LEU A 13 -22.36 -8.64 26.24
N LEU A 14 -23.11 -7.77 26.90
CA LEU A 14 -23.16 -6.34 26.58
C LEU A 14 -21.81 -5.68 26.80
N ALA A 15 -21.16 -5.92 27.95
CA ALA A 15 -19.83 -5.39 28.25
C ALA A 15 -18.78 -5.89 27.24
N TYR A 16 -18.85 -7.16 26.85
CA TYR A 16 -17.99 -7.72 25.82
C TYR A 16 -18.23 -7.05 24.45
N GLY A 17 -19.50 -6.87 24.06
CA GLY A 17 -19.87 -6.17 22.82
C GLY A 17 -19.37 -4.72 22.80
N ILE A 18 -19.56 -3.99 23.91
CA ILE A 18 -19.05 -2.64 24.12
C ILE A 18 -17.52 -2.64 23.98
N HIS A 19 -16.81 -3.49 24.72
CA HIS A 19 -15.35 -3.56 24.64
C HIS A 19 -14.83 -3.82 23.22
N ARG A 20 -15.44 -4.78 22.49
CA ARG A 20 -15.09 -5.09 21.10
C ARG A 20 -15.32 -3.91 20.16
N PHE A 21 -16.44 -3.19 20.34
CA PHE A 21 -16.74 -1.99 19.57
C PHE A 21 -15.74 -0.87 19.85
N TRP A 22 -15.46 -0.59 21.13
CA TRP A 22 -14.46 0.42 21.54
C TRP A 22 -13.07 0.15 20.95
N ALA A 23 -12.67 -1.12 20.88
CA ALA A 23 -11.38 -1.51 20.31
C ALA A 23 -11.25 -1.26 18.80
N LEU A 24 -12.36 -1.08 18.08
CA LEU A 24 -12.38 -0.78 16.63
C LEU A 24 -12.32 0.71 16.32
N LEU A 25 -12.64 1.58 17.28
CA LEU A 25 -12.72 3.03 17.02
C LEU A 25 -11.38 3.62 16.55
N PRO A 26 -10.23 3.32 17.19
CA PRO A 26 -8.94 3.87 16.75
C PRO A 26 -8.50 3.33 15.38
N ILE A 27 -8.88 2.09 15.05
CA ILE A 27 -8.64 1.51 13.71
C ILE A 27 -9.44 2.26 12.66
N THR A 28 -10.71 2.55 12.95
CA THR A 28 -11.63 3.21 12.02
C THR A 28 -11.23 4.67 11.79
N SER A 29 -10.95 5.42 12.86
CA SER A 29 -10.45 6.80 12.72
C SER A 29 -9.06 6.82 12.09
N GLY A 30 -8.17 5.88 12.44
CA GLY A 30 -6.84 5.74 11.87
C GLY A 30 -6.88 5.53 10.35
N TYR A 31 -7.75 4.64 9.87
CA TYR A 31 -8.01 4.49 8.44
C TYR A 31 -8.51 5.78 7.82
N GLY A 32 -9.50 6.44 8.44
CA GLY A 32 -10.03 7.73 7.96
C GLY A 32 -8.94 8.78 7.78
N SER A 33 -8.14 9.01 8.84
CA SER A 33 -7.03 9.98 8.81
C SER A 33 -6.01 9.62 7.74
N LYS A 34 -5.56 8.36 7.68
CA LYS A 34 -4.56 7.91 6.73
C LYS A 34 -5.05 8.02 5.29
N TYR A 35 -6.20 7.43 4.98
CA TYR A 35 -6.72 7.37 3.63
C TYR A 35 -7.01 8.77 3.09
N ILE A 36 -7.73 9.59 3.84
CA ILE A 36 -8.10 10.94 3.40
C ILE A 36 -6.86 11.81 3.20
N CYS A 37 -5.88 11.74 4.11
CA CYS A 37 -4.63 12.49 3.97
C CYS A 37 -3.92 12.11 2.65
N SER A 38 -3.83 10.82 2.36
CA SER A 38 -3.22 10.33 1.11
C SER A 38 -4.03 10.75 -0.12
N ALA A 39 -5.35 10.56 -0.08
CA ALA A 39 -6.24 10.88 -1.18
C ALA A 39 -6.21 12.38 -1.53
N VAL A 40 -6.14 13.27 -0.53
CA VAL A 40 -6.06 14.72 -0.74
C VAL A 40 -4.68 15.14 -1.23
N PHE A 41 -3.62 14.79 -0.50
CA PHE A 41 -2.30 15.39 -0.71
C PHE A 41 -1.43 14.62 -1.72
N ILE A 42 -1.80 13.40 -2.08
CA ILE A 42 -1.07 12.56 -3.05
C ILE A 42 -1.90 12.27 -4.29
N GLY A 43 -3.13 11.82 -4.07
CA GLY A 43 -4.08 11.41 -5.13
C GLY A 43 -4.77 12.58 -5.82
N ASP A 44 -4.82 13.75 -5.19
CA ASP A 44 -5.62 14.92 -5.63
C ASP A 44 -7.11 14.58 -5.80
N HIS A 45 -7.63 13.66 -4.96
CA HIS A 45 -9.03 13.29 -4.98
C HIS A 45 -9.87 14.43 -4.41
N ASN A 46 -10.91 14.83 -5.15
CA ASN A 46 -11.91 15.79 -4.70
C ASN A 46 -12.88 15.19 -3.66
N GLU A 47 -13.81 16.00 -3.16
CA GLU A 47 -14.74 15.56 -2.10
C GLU A 47 -15.67 14.41 -2.53
N GLU A 48 -16.16 14.43 -3.77
CA GLU A 48 -17.05 13.40 -4.30
C GLU A 48 -16.32 12.05 -4.40
N GLN A 49 -15.11 12.06 -4.97
CA GLN A 49 -14.25 10.88 -5.06
C GLN A 49 -13.95 10.28 -3.69
N ARG A 50 -13.60 11.12 -2.70
CA ARG A 50 -13.34 10.65 -1.33
C ARG A 50 -14.59 10.08 -0.66
N LYS A 51 -15.77 10.66 -0.91
CA LYS A 51 -17.04 10.12 -0.40
C LYS A 51 -17.31 8.74 -0.98
N GLU A 52 -17.07 8.54 -2.27
CA GLU A 52 -17.19 7.22 -2.89
C GLU A 52 -16.18 6.21 -2.33
N ASP A 53 -14.92 6.60 -2.18
CA ASP A 53 -13.87 5.70 -1.69
C ASP A 53 -14.07 5.29 -0.22
N LEU A 54 -14.78 6.12 0.55
CA LEU A 54 -15.13 5.87 1.95
C LEU A 54 -16.55 5.34 2.15
N ASP A 55 -17.28 5.00 1.09
CA ASP A 55 -18.64 4.51 1.21
C ASP A 55 -18.67 3.02 1.59
N PHE A 56 -18.39 2.75 2.86
CA PHE A 56 -18.57 1.47 3.52
C PHE A 56 -19.01 1.67 4.98
N PRO A 57 -19.65 0.67 5.61
CA PRO A 57 -20.48 0.90 6.81
C PRO A 57 -19.81 1.60 7.99
N SER A 58 -18.55 1.29 8.29
CA SER A 58 -17.83 1.88 9.44
C SER A 58 -17.48 3.35 9.24
N MET A 59 -17.32 3.82 8.00
CA MET A 59 -16.93 5.20 7.70
C MET A 59 -18.06 6.21 7.82
N LYS A 60 -19.32 5.76 7.86
CA LYS A 60 -20.50 6.62 8.04
C LYS A 60 -20.47 7.43 9.35
N TYR A 61 -19.68 6.98 10.31
CA TYR A 61 -19.58 7.58 11.64
C TYR A 61 -18.28 8.35 11.86
N VAL A 62 -17.42 8.42 10.85
CA VAL A 62 -16.17 9.15 10.90
C VAL A 62 -16.41 10.60 10.54
N THR A 63 -15.96 11.50 11.42
CA THR A 63 -15.80 12.92 11.10
C THR A 63 -14.32 13.20 10.89
N TYR A 64 -14.00 14.10 9.97
CA TYR A 64 -12.61 14.46 9.67
C TYR A 64 -12.46 15.96 9.38
N ASN A 65 -11.26 16.46 9.64
CA ASN A 65 -10.85 17.83 9.35
C ASN A 65 -9.54 17.81 8.54
N ILE A 66 -9.55 18.45 7.38
CA ILE A 66 -8.38 18.60 6.51
C ILE A 66 -7.74 19.95 6.81
N ASN A 67 -6.45 19.94 7.15
CA ASN A 67 -5.65 21.14 7.29
C ASN A 67 -4.67 21.24 6.11
N TYR A 68 -4.98 22.09 5.15
CA TYR A 68 -4.15 22.30 3.95
C TYR A 68 -2.83 23.01 4.26
N THR A 69 -2.79 23.90 5.25
CA THR A 69 -1.56 24.61 5.65
C THR A 69 -0.56 23.66 6.29
N ASP A 70 -1.04 22.73 7.11
CA ASP A 70 -0.23 21.74 7.83
C ASP A 70 -0.04 20.43 7.04
N SER A 71 -0.68 20.33 5.88
CA SER A 71 -0.78 19.11 5.06
C SER A 71 -1.18 17.89 5.89
N SER A 72 -2.23 18.02 6.70
CA SER A 72 -2.63 16.98 7.66
C SER A 72 -4.14 16.73 7.69
N VAL A 73 -4.53 15.56 8.17
CA VAL A 73 -5.93 15.19 8.40
C VAL A 73 -6.08 14.59 9.78
N SER A 74 -7.07 15.07 10.53
CA SER A 74 -7.50 14.45 11.78
C SER A 74 -8.88 13.84 11.61
N SER A 75 -9.09 12.64 12.14
CA SER A 75 -10.38 11.96 12.10
C SER A 75 -10.76 11.44 13.49
N SER A 76 -12.06 11.31 13.73
CA SER A 76 -12.63 10.73 14.96
C SER A 76 -13.88 9.92 14.63
N VAL A 77 -14.27 9.01 15.53
CA VAL A 77 -15.54 8.27 15.42
C VAL A 77 -16.44 8.72 16.56
N PHE A 78 -17.57 9.37 16.23
CA PHE A 78 -18.46 10.01 17.22
C PHE A 78 -17.73 10.97 18.19
N GLY A 79 -16.64 11.62 17.75
CA GLY A 79 -15.81 12.49 18.60
C GLY A 79 -14.81 11.75 19.51
N PHE A 80 -14.76 10.42 19.47
CA PHE A 80 -13.80 9.60 20.21
C PHE A 80 -12.67 9.09 19.33
N ALA A 81 -11.63 8.55 19.98
CA ALA A 81 -10.49 7.90 19.33
C ALA A 81 -9.87 8.75 18.22
N GLN A 82 -9.62 10.02 18.49
CA GLN A 82 -9.04 10.93 17.51
C GLN A 82 -7.67 10.43 17.07
N THR A 83 -7.44 10.42 15.76
CA THR A 83 -6.15 10.13 15.14
C THR A 83 -5.79 11.25 14.17
N LYS A 84 -4.51 11.35 13.81
CA LYS A 84 -4.00 12.32 12.85
C LYS A 84 -2.98 11.67 11.92
N ALA A 85 -3.07 12.00 10.65
CA ALA A 85 -2.06 11.70 9.64
C ALA A 85 -1.49 13.01 9.09
N ILE A 86 -0.19 13.01 8.77
CA ILE A 86 0.50 14.15 8.18
C ILE A 86 1.12 13.70 6.85
N CYS A 87 0.97 14.52 5.81
CA CYS A 87 1.61 14.31 4.53
C CYS A 87 2.93 15.08 4.48
N ARG A 88 4.01 14.37 4.17
CA ARG A 88 5.35 14.94 4.02
C ARG A 88 5.78 14.76 2.56
N ASN A 89 6.40 15.80 2.01
CA ASN A 89 6.81 15.80 0.60
C ASN A 89 7.71 14.59 0.29
N GLY A 90 7.39 13.84 -0.77
CA GLY A 90 8.09 12.62 -1.20
C GLY A 90 8.01 11.40 -0.27
N LEU A 91 7.35 11.51 0.90
CA LEU A 91 7.16 10.42 1.87
C LEU A 91 5.70 10.02 2.05
N GLY A 92 4.79 10.81 1.48
CA GLY A 92 3.35 10.60 1.58
C GLY A 92 2.79 10.83 2.98
N ALA A 93 1.63 10.26 3.25
CA ALA A 93 0.91 10.40 4.50
C ALA A 93 1.33 9.33 5.52
N THR A 94 1.73 9.77 6.70
CA THR A 94 2.12 8.93 7.83
C THR A 94 1.15 9.16 9.00
N LEU A 95 0.65 8.09 9.60
CA LEU A 95 -0.13 8.17 10.85
C LEU A 95 0.79 8.48 12.03
N ILE A 96 0.33 9.35 12.93
CA ILE A 96 1.03 9.67 14.18
C ILE A 96 0.72 8.58 15.20
N ASN A 97 1.54 7.52 15.23
CA ASN A 97 1.47 6.41 16.17
C ASN A 97 2.85 6.18 16.80
N GLU A 98 2.89 5.98 18.12
CA GLU A 98 4.09 5.68 18.94
C GLU A 98 5.20 6.74 18.97
N LEU A 99 5.29 7.58 17.94
CA LEU A 99 6.10 8.79 17.89
C LEU A 99 5.24 10.05 17.95
N THR A 100 5.81 11.13 18.47
CA THR A 100 5.16 12.45 18.45
C THR A 100 5.15 13.03 17.04
N GLU A 101 4.25 13.97 16.80
CA GLU A 101 4.21 14.70 15.52
C GLU A 101 5.54 15.40 15.22
N GLU A 102 6.17 15.98 16.25
CA GLU A 102 7.46 16.65 16.14
C GLU A 102 8.58 15.67 15.74
N GLN A 103 8.60 14.47 16.32
CA GLN A 103 9.54 13.42 15.93
C GLN A 103 9.36 13.01 14.47
N ILE A 104 8.11 12.83 14.00
CA ILE A 104 7.85 12.46 12.60
C ILE A 104 8.21 13.62 11.66
N ARG A 105 7.90 14.87 12.02
CA ARG A 105 8.22 16.04 11.16
C ARG A 105 9.71 16.35 11.10
N SER A 106 10.47 16.04 12.15
CA SER A 106 11.92 16.26 12.20
C SER A 106 12.73 15.17 11.49
N GLN A 107 12.11 14.05 11.10
CA GLN A 107 12.76 13.03 10.28
C GLN A 107 13.20 13.62 8.93
N THR A 108 14.46 13.38 8.59
CA THR A 108 15.05 13.78 7.31
C THR A 108 15.54 12.52 6.61
N PHE A 109 15.19 12.39 5.33
CA PHE A 109 15.57 11.26 4.50
C PHE A 109 16.07 11.77 3.15
N ASN A 110 17.02 11.05 2.56
CA ASN A 110 17.51 11.36 1.23
C ASN A 110 16.50 10.87 0.18
N LEU A 111 15.66 11.79 -0.27
CA LEU A 111 14.67 11.55 -1.31
C LEU A 111 15.35 11.61 -2.68
N ALA A 112 14.84 10.82 -3.63
CA ALA A 112 15.21 11.03 -5.03
C ALA A 112 14.62 12.35 -5.52
N ILE A 113 15.41 13.10 -6.28
CA ILE A 113 14.95 14.34 -6.91
C ILE A 113 13.94 13.94 -7.99
N SER A 114 12.70 14.41 -7.87
CA SER A 114 11.74 14.36 -8.97
C SER A 114 12.29 15.23 -10.10
N SER A 115 12.51 14.66 -11.27
CA SER A 115 12.90 15.45 -12.44
C SER A 115 11.76 16.39 -12.83
N ASP A 116 12.00 17.69 -12.99
CA ASP A 116 11.02 18.67 -13.54
C ASP A 116 10.68 18.42 -15.02
N ILE A 117 11.04 17.25 -15.55
CA ILE A 117 10.81 16.91 -16.94
C ILE A 117 9.32 16.66 -17.14
N ASN A 118 8.72 17.41 -18.07
CA ASN A 118 7.36 17.19 -18.50
C ASN A 118 7.25 15.82 -19.21
N GLN A 119 6.65 14.84 -18.53
CA GLN A 119 6.47 13.50 -19.11
C GLN A 119 5.60 13.52 -20.37
N ASP A 120 4.74 14.52 -20.56
CA ASP A 120 3.87 14.61 -21.74
C ASP A 120 4.63 14.91 -23.04
N ASP A 121 5.91 15.32 -22.96
CA ASP A 121 6.78 15.53 -24.11
C ASP A 121 7.67 14.31 -24.43
N ILE A 122 7.78 13.36 -23.50
CA ILE A 122 8.60 12.16 -23.65
C ILE A 122 7.76 11.01 -24.24
N PRO A 123 8.23 10.32 -25.31
CA PRO A 123 7.56 9.15 -25.88
C PRO A 123 7.29 8.04 -24.86
N TRP A 124 6.13 7.39 -25.01
CA TRP A 124 5.84 6.14 -24.33
C TRP A 124 6.86 5.05 -24.69
N PRO A 125 7.30 4.19 -23.75
CA PRO A 125 6.84 4.11 -22.35
C PRO A 125 7.57 5.02 -21.36
N MET A 126 8.66 5.69 -21.74
CA MET A 126 9.43 6.54 -20.82
C MET A 126 8.68 7.79 -20.35
N GLY A 127 7.74 8.28 -21.16
CA GLY A 127 6.80 9.33 -20.79
C GLY A 127 5.40 9.02 -21.27
N ASN A 128 4.63 10.08 -21.45
CA ASN A 128 3.19 10.05 -21.68
C ASN A 128 2.79 10.43 -23.10
N LYS A 129 3.76 10.84 -23.95
CA LYS A 129 3.51 11.14 -25.35
C LYS A 129 3.23 9.84 -26.10
N ILE A 130 2.00 9.71 -26.58
CA ILE A 130 1.58 8.61 -27.45
C ILE A 130 1.67 9.14 -28.89
N ASP A 131 2.54 8.55 -29.71
CA ASP A 131 2.56 8.85 -31.13
C ASP A 131 1.30 8.28 -31.81
N ASP A 132 0.87 8.89 -32.92
CA ASP A 132 -0.30 8.45 -33.66
C ASP A 132 -0.02 7.06 -34.26
N GLN A 133 -0.44 6.01 -33.55
CA GLN A 133 -0.23 4.62 -33.94
C GLN A 133 -1.56 4.03 -34.40
N SER A 134 -1.59 3.52 -35.62
CA SER A 134 -2.74 2.76 -36.10
C SER A 134 -2.98 1.55 -35.18
N MET A 135 -4.23 1.33 -34.78
CA MET A 135 -4.64 0.14 -34.05
C MET A 135 -4.11 -1.12 -34.75
N PRO A 136 -3.50 -2.08 -34.04
CA PRO A 136 -3.01 -3.31 -34.65
C PRO A 136 -4.13 -4.03 -35.41
N SER A 137 -3.86 -4.50 -36.62
CA SER A 137 -4.87 -5.02 -37.56
C SER A 137 -5.63 -6.26 -37.03
N ASN A 138 -5.06 -6.97 -36.07
CA ASN A 138 -5.65 -8.12 -35.41
C ASN A 138 -6.54 -7.74 -34.19
N ILE A 139 -6.64 -6.45 -33.85
CA ILE A 139 -7.48 -5.96 -32.75
C ILE A 139 -8.80 -5.43 -33.31
N ASN A 140 -9.91 -6.00 -32.86
CA ASN A 140 -11.23 -5.46 -33.14
C ASN A 140 -11.53 -4.30 -32.15
N GLN A 141 -11.34 -3.07 -32.62
CA GLN A 141 -11.49 -1.86 -31.81
C GLN A 141 -12.87 -1.76 -31.14
N SER A 142 -13.96 -2.00 -31.86
CA SER A 142 -15.31 -1.90 -31.30
C SER A 142 -15.55 -2.93 -30.18
N LYS A 143 -15.03 -4.15 -30.30
CA LYS A 143 -15.11 -5.15 -29.22
C LYS A 143 -14.30 -4.72 -27.99
N LEU A 144 -13.11 -4.15 -28.18
CA LEU A 144 -12.27 -3.64 -27.09
C LEU A 144 -12.96 -2.48 -26.36
N GLU A 145 -13.46 -1.50 -27.11
CA GLU A 145 -14.18 -0.34 -26.55
C GLU A 145 -15.42 -0.79 -25.77
N ASN A 146 -16.20 -1.72 -26.31
CA ASN A 146 -17.36 -2.29 -25.61
C ASN A 146 -16.96 -3.00 -24.31
N ALA A 147 -15.89 -3.79 -24.33
CA ALA A 147 -15.39 -4.46 -23.13
C ALA A 147 -14.96 -3.45 -22.06
N ILE A 148 -14.23 -2.40 -22.45
CA ILE A 148 -13.80 -1.33 -21.54
C ILE A 148 -15.02 -0.57 -20.99
N ASN A 149 -15.94 -0.16 -21.85
CA ASN A 149 -17.15 0.56 -21.43
C ASN A 149 -17.97 -0.24 -20.42
N ASN A 150 -18.08 -1.56 -20.62
CA ASN A 150 -18.78 -2.47 -19.72
C ASN A 150 -18.17 -2.57 -18.31
N MET A 151 -16.88 -2.23 -18.13
CA MET A 151 -16.22 -2.22 -16.81
C MET A 151 -16.51 -0.96 -16.00
N PHE A 152 -17.02 0.09 -16.64
CA PHE A 152 -17.45 1.34 -15.97
C PHE A 152 -18.96 1.37 -15.68
N ILE A 153 -19.70 0.32 -16.06
CA ILE A 153 -21.13 0.22 -15.77
C ILE A 153 -21.32 -0.46 -14.42
N GLU A 154 -22.04 0.21 -13.53
CA GLU A 154 -22.45 -0.35 -12.24
C GLU A 154 -23.58 -1.36 -12.43
N LYS A 155 -23.25 -2.65 -12.33
CA LYS A 155 -24.20 -3.75 -12.57
C LYS A 155 -24.98 -4.17 -11.33
N TYR A 156 -24.46 -3.87 -10.14
CA TYR A 156 -25.01 -4.33 -8.87
C TYR A 156 -25.20 -3.15 -7.91
N SER A 157 -26.46 -2.87 -7.52
CA SER A 157 -26.79 -1.74 -6.65
C SER A 157 -26.19 -1.83 -5.25
N ASN A 158 -25.93 -3.04 -4.75
CA ASN A 158 -25.38 -3.29 -3.41
C ASN A 158 -23.87 -3.57 -3.41
N ASN A 159 -23.22 -3.60 -4.57
CA ASN A 159 -21.79 -3.85 -4.69
C ASN A 159 -21.25 -3.08 -5.90
N LEU A 160 -21.06 -1.78 -5.70
CA LEU A 160 -20.54 -0.89 -6.73
C LEU A 160 -19.07 -1.23 -7.01
N ILE A 161 -18.72 -1.34 -8.29
CA ILE A 161 -17.38 -1.69 -8.78
C ILE A 161 -16.46 -0.46 -8.69
N ARG A 162 -16.98 0.72 -9.07
CA ARG A 162 -16.25 2.00 -9.00
C ARG A 162 -14.91 1.99 -9.73
N THR A 163 -14.87 1.40 -10.92
CA THR A 163 -13.67 1.37 -11.77
C THR A 163 -13.16 2.79 -12.00
N ARG A 164 -11.91 3.08 -11.61
CA ARG A 164 -11.30 4.42 -11.72
C ARG A 164 -10.53 4.64 -13.01
N ALA A 165 -9.78 3.63 -13.43
CA ALA A 165 -8.94 3.68 -14.60
C ALA A 165 -8.76 2.29 -15.21
N ILE A 166 -8.70 2.24 -16.53
CA ILE A 166 -8.26 1.08 -17.30
C ILE A 166 -7.23 1.58 -18.30
N VAL A 167 -6.10 0.88 -18.39
CA VAL A 167 -5.07 1.08 -19.42
C VAL A 167 -4.72 -0.29 -19.98
N VAL A 168 -4.75 -0.44 -21.30
CA VAL A 168 -4.51 -1.70 -22.00
C VAL A 168 -3.32 -1.53 -22.93
N LEU A 169 -2.33 -2.41 -22.75
CA LEU A 169 -1.25 -2.57 -23.71
C LEU A 169 -1.45 -3.81 -24.58
N TYR A 170 -0.99 -3.72 -25.82
CA TYR A 170 -0.79 -4.87 -26.69
C TYR A 170 0.55 -4.71 -27.40
N ASP A 171 1.43 -5.70 -27.27
CA ASP A 171 2.78 -5.69 -27.85
C ASP A 171 3.56 -4.40 -27.50
N GLY A 172 3.53 -4.03 -26.22
CA GLY A 172 4.16 -2.80 -25.69
C GLY A 172 3.46 -1.48 -26.04
N LYS A 173 2.48 -1.50 -26.95
CA LYS A 173 1.75 -0.31 -27.40
C LYS A 173 0.52 -0.05 -26.54
N LEU A 174 0.29 1.20 -26.18
CA LEU A 174 -0.95 1.63 -25.52
C LEU A 174 -2.08 1.66 -26.55
N ILE A 175 -3.03 0.74 -26.45
CA ILE A 175 -4.12 0.58 -27.43
C ILE A 175 -5.46 1.08 -26.91
N ALA A 176 -5.61 1.26 -25.60
CA ALA A 176 -6.79 1.87 -25.01
C ALA A 176 -6.51 2.37 -23.59
N GLU A 177 -7.17 3.46 -23.23
CA GLU A 177 -7.29 3.90 -21.84
C GLU A 177 -8.65 4.56 -21.62
N LYS A 178 -9.18 4.42 -20.41
CA LYS A 178 -10.41 5.09 -19.99
C LYS A 178 -10.33 5.40 -18.50
N TYR A 179 -10.86 6.55 -18.12
CA TYR A 179 -10.86 7.04 -16.75
C TYR A 179 -12.29 7.39 -16.32
N ALA A 180 -12.59 7.21 -15.03
CA ALA A 180 -13.86 7.62 -14.44
C ALA A 180 -13.94 9.15 -14.34
N SER A 181 -15.16 9.66 -14.09
CA SER A 181 -15.37 11.09 -13.84
C SER A 181 -14.45 11.60 -12.72
N GLY A 182 -13.80 12.75 -12.96
CA GLY A 182 -12.82 13.34 -12.03
C GLY A 182 -11.45 12.67 -12.01
N PHE A 183 -11.25 11.54 -12.71
CA PHE A 183 -9.95 10.89 -12.85
C PHE A 183 -9.36 11.12 -14.25
N SER A 184 -8.04 11.09 -14.33
CA SER A 184 -7.30 11.26 -15.60
C SER A 184 -6.04 10.39 -15.62
N LYS A 185 -5.30 10.44 -16.73
CA LYS A 185 -3.97 9.83 -16.85
C LYS A 185 -2.98 10.28 -15.76
N ASN A 186 -3.21 11.44 -15.15
CA ASN A 186 -2.35 12.03 -14.11
C ASN A 186 -2.82 11.71 -12.69
N SER A 187 -4.00 11.11 -12.52
CA SER A 187 -4.52 10.76 -11.19
C SER A 187 -3.74 9.59 -10.62
N LYS A 188 -3.17 9.77 -9.43
CA LYS A 188 -2.49 8.68 -8.70
C LYS A 188 -3.54 7.87 -7.95
N LEU A 189 -3.48 6.55 -8.10
CA LEU A 189 -4.38 5.61 -7.45
C LEU A 189 -3.59 4.77 -6.45
N LEU A 190 -4.22 4.51 -5.30
CA LEU A 190 -3.67 3.65 -4.25
C LEU A 190 -3.57 2.21 -4.75
N GLY A 191 -2.35 1.65 -4.73
CA GLY A 191 -2.06 0.30 -5.22
C GLY A 191 -2.44 -0.83 -4.27
N TRP A 192 -2.67 -0.54 -2.98
CA TRP A 192 -2.91 -1.57 -1.97
C TRP A 192 -1.88 -2.70 -2.07
N SER A 193 -2.34 -3.94 -2.21
CA SER A 193 -1.48 -5.12 -2.25
C SER A 193 -0.65 -5.24 -3.54
N MET A 194 -0.92 -4.44 -4.58
CA MET A 194 -0.01 -4.36 -5.73
C MET A 194 1.37 -3.82 -5.34
N THR A 195 1.45 -3.04 -4.26
CA THR A 195 2.72 -2.54 -3.68
C THR A 195 3.68 -3.69 -3.32
N LYS A 196 3.15 -4.86 -2.95
CA LYS A 196 3.98 -6.04 -2.61
C LYS A 196 4.84 -6.49 -3.80
N SER A 197 4.31 -6.38 -5.01
CA SER A 197 5.05 -6.72 -6.22
C SER A 197 6.22 -5.75 -6.46
N ILE A 198 6.07 -4.48 -6.11
CA ILE A 198 7.17 -3.50 -6.14
C ILE A 198 8.26 -3.92 -5.15
N ILE A 199 7.92 -4.25 -3.91
CA ILE A 199 8.87 -4.73 -2.90
C ILE A 199 9.59 -6.00 -3.37
N ASN A 200 8.87 -6.95 -3.98
CA ASN A 200 9.47 -8.16 -4.53
C ASN A 200 10.48 -7.85 -5.65
N ALA A 201 10.17 -6.90 -6.54
CA ALA A 201 11.11 -6.45 -7.57
C ALA A 201 12.37 -5.81 -6.96
N LEU A 202 12.22 -4.99 -5.92
CA LEU A 202 13.34 -4.36 -5.21
C LEU A 202 14.23 -5.40 -4.51
N ILE A 203 13.65 -6.43 -3.88
CA ILE A 203 14.43 -7.57 -3.37
C ILE A 203 15.14 -8.29 -4.52
N GLY A 204 14.46 -8.53 -5.65
CA GLY A 204 15.06 -9.14 -6.83
C GLY A 204 16.28 -8.36 -7.36
N ILE A 205 16.22 -7.02 -7.35
CA ILE A 205 17.36 -6.16 -7.68
C ILE A 205 18.51 -6.36 -6.68
N LEU A 206 18.24 -6.42 -5.38
CA LEU A 206 19.28 -6.68 -4.37
C LEU A 206 19.89 -8.07 -4.48
N VAL A 207 19.11 -9.08 -4.89
CA VAL A 207 19.61 -10.42 -5.19
C VAL A 207 20.49 -10.41 -6.45
N LYS A 208 20.06 -9.74 -7.53
CA LYS A 208 20.87 -9.54 -8.75
C LYS A 208 22.19 -8.82 -8.44
N ASP A 209 22.16 -7.83 -7.54
CA ASP A 209 23.33 -7.07 -7.08
C ASP A 209 24.18 -7.85 -6.03
N ASN A 210 23.89 -9.14 -5.77
CA ASN A 210 24.55 -10.01 -4.77
C ASN A 210 24.56 -9.45 -3.33
N LYS A 211 23.59 -8.60 -2.98
CA LYS A 211 23.42 -8.03 -1.64
C LYS A 211 22.53 -8.87 -0.73
N LEU A 212 21.70 -9.72 -1.32
CA LEU A 212 20.83 -10.67 -0.63
C LEU A 212 20.86 -12.01 -1.35
N ASN A 213 20.64 -13.09 -0.61
CA ASN A 213 20.36 -14.40 -1.15
C ASN A 213 19.00 -14.88 -0.61
N ILE A 214 18.15 -15.42 -1.48
CA ILE A 214 16.81 -15.85 -1.10
C ILE A 214 16.82 -17.06 -0.16
N ASP A 215 17.83 -17.92 -0.25
CA ASP A 215 17.90 -19.14 0.54
C ASP A 215 18.55 -18.91 1.92
N ASP A 216 19.11 -17.73 2.17
CA ASP A 216 19.63 -17.33 3.49
C ASP A 216 18.49 -17.06 4.48
N PHE A 217 18.81 -17.17 5.78
CA PHE A 217 17.92 -16.70 6.84
C PHE A 217 17.61 -15.21 6.67
N ALA A 218 16.36 -14.83 6.90
CA ALA A 218 15.94 -13.45 6.79
C ALA A 218 16.67 -12.60 7.84
N PRO A 219 17.37 -11.51 7.47
CA PRO A 219 18.16 -10.70 8.39
C PRO A 219 17.27 -9.75 9.21
N VAL A 220 16.39 -10.34 10.01
CA VAL A 220 15.47 -9.65 10.92
C VAL A 220 16.09 -9.66 12.32
N PRO A 221 16.49 -8.50 12.88
CA PRO A 221 17.23 -8.44 14.14
C PRO A 221 16.56 -9.20 15.31
N GLU A 222 15.23 -9.18 15.36
CA GLU A 222 14.42 -9.84 16.38
C GLU A 222 14.53 -11.39 16.34
N TRP A 223 15.09 -11.97 15.27
CA TRP A 223 15.21 -13.42 15.06
C TRP A 223 16.67 -13.90 15.06
N ASN A 224 17.62 -13.06 15.46
CA ASN A 224 19.05 -13.39 15.42
C ASN A 224 19.48 -14.49 16.41
N ASN A 225 18.70 -14.75 17.47
CA ASN A 225 19.01 -15.81 18.43
C ASN A 225 18.76 -17.20 17.79
N PRO A 226 19.76 -18.09 17.68
CA PRO A 226 19.57 -19.42 17.10
C PRO A 226 18.55 -20.31 17.83
N ASN A 227 18.26 -20.01 19.10
CA ASN A 227 17.22 -20.70 19.87
C ASN A 227 15.80 -20.16 19.62
N ASP A 228 15.67 -19.04 18.91
CA ASP A 228 14.38 -18.55 18.45
C ASP A 228 13.93 -19.40 17.24
N PRO A 229 12.76 -20.05 17.27
CA PRO A 229 12.34 -20.88 16.14
C PRO A 229 12.11 -20.07 14.85
N ARG A 230 11.90 -18.74 14.95
CA ARG A 230 11.81 -17.81 13.81
C ARG A 230 13.14 -17.59 13.10
N HIS A 231 14.27 -17.92 13.74
CA HIS A 231 15.61 -17.84 13.14
C HIS A 231 15.71 -18.60 11.82
N SER A 232 14.96 -19.70 11.69
CA SER A 232 14.92 -20.54 10.50
C SER A 232 14.11 -19.97 9.32
N ILE A 233 13.41 -18.84 9.50
CA ILE A 233 12.67 -18.18 8.41
C ILE A 233 13.69 -17.64 7.40
N THR A 234 13.60 -18.09 6.15
CA THR A 234 14.43 -17.59 5.05
C THR A 234 13.81 -16.38 4.37
N LEU A 235 14.62 -15.63 3.61
CA LEU A 235 14.12 -14.54 2.77
C LEU A 235 13.07 -15.05 1.76
N LYS A 236 13.29 -16.25 1.20
CA LYS A 236 12.34 -16.96 0.33
C LYS A 236 11.01 -17.26 1.03
N ASN A 237 11.01 -17.61 2.31
CA ASN A 237 9.76 -17.84 3.04
C ASN A 237 8.92 -16.56 3.15
N LEU A 238 9.55 -15.41 3.36
CA LEU A 238 8.85 -14.11 3.37
C LEU A 238 8.27 -13.78 1.99
N LEU A 239 9.07 -13.92 0.93
CA LEU A 239 8.66 -13.65 -0.46
C LEU A 239 7.49 -14.56 -0.90
N GLN A 240 7.50 -15.82 -0.48
CA GLN A 240 6.49 -16.82 -0.86
C GLN A 240 5.31 -16.90 0.09
N GLN A 241 5.22 -16.02 1.09
CA GLN A 241 4.14 -16.04 2.10
C GLN A 241 4.05 -17.39 2.86
N THR A 242 5.20 -17.96 3.19
CA THR A 242 5.35 -19.23 3.93
C THR A 242 6.17 -19.09 5.20
N SER A 243 6.24 -17.89 5.79
CA SER A 243 7.01 -17.63 7.02
C SER A 243 6.52 -18.43 8.23
N GLY A 244 5.23 -18.79 8.27
CA GLY A 244 4.63 -19.52 9.38
C GLY A 244 4.31 -18.64 10.60
N LEU A 245 4.47 -17.32 10.51
CA LEU A 245 4.11 -16.38 11.56
C LEU A 245 2.60 -16.45 11.88
N ASP A 246 2.25 -16.37 13.16
CA ASP A 246 0.86 -16.20 13.61
C ASP A 246 0.44 -14.74 13.43
N PHE A 247 -0.01 -14.44 12.22
CA PHE A 247 -0.44 -13.11 11.82
C PHE A 247 -1.82 -13.20 11.19
N ILE A 248 -2.82 -12.57 11.78
CA ILE A 248 -4.20 -12.60 11.32
C ILE A 248 -4.45 -11.49 10.28
N GLU A 249 -4.62 -11.87 9.02
CA GLU A 249 -4.95 -10.96 7.92
C GLU A 249 -6.48 -10.82 7.74
N ASN A 250 -7.14 -10.01 8.58
CA ASN A 250 -8.58 -9.76 8.47
C ASN A 250 -8.94 -8.27 8.61
N TYR A 251 -9.36 -7.65 7.51
CA TYR A 251 -9.67 -6.21 7.45
C TYR A 251 -11.04 -5.81 8.01
N HIS A 252 -11.93 -6.78 8.26
CA HIS A 252 -13.30 -6.51 8.73
C HIS A 252 -13.40 -6.46 10.26
N THR A 253 -12.32 -6.79 10.96
CA THR A 253 -12.29 -6.86 12.43
C THR A 253 -10.96 -6.33 12.96
N LYS A 254 -10.85 -6.24 14.30
CA LYS A 254 -9.57 -6.03 14.96
C LYS A 254 -8.73 -7.30 14.79
N SER A 255 -7.65 -7.18 14.03
CA SER A 255 -6.73 -8.26 13.65
C SER A 255 -5.30 -7.71 13.64
N ASP A 256 -4.30 -8.54 13.36
CA ASP A 256 -2.91 -8.09 13.28
C ASP A 256 -2.72 -7.06 12.16
N VAL A 257 -3.36 -7.24 10.99
CA VAL A 257 -3.21 -6.27 9.89
C VAL A 257 -3.82 -4.91 10.20
N THR A 258 -5.00 -4.86 10.84
CA THR A 258 -5.65 -3.58 11.15
C THR A 258 -4.95 -2.87 12.31
N GLN A 259 -4.42 -3.61 13.28
CA GLN A 259 -3.59 -3.03 14.34
C GLN A 259 -2.26 -2.51 13.79
N MET A 260 -1.58 -3.31 12.96
CA MET A 260 -0.31 -2.93 12.34
C MET A 260 -0.46 -1.65 11.51
N LEU A 261 -1.44 -1.58 10.60
CA LEU A 261 -1.57 -0.46 9.66
C LEU A 261 -2.07 0.83 10.32
N TYR A 262 -2.86 0.74 11.39
CA TYR A 262 -3.57 1.92 11.93
C TYR A 262 -3.19 2.29 13.36
N GLN A 263 -2.46 1.44 14.08
CA GLN A 263 -2.10 1.68 15.48
C GLN A 263 -0.60 1.53 15.77
N SER A 264 0.17 0.90 14.89
CA SER A 264 1.63 0.73 15.06
C SER A 264 2.39 1.90 14.44
N GLY A 265 3.49 2.33 15.08
CA GLY A 265 4.45 3.29 14.54
C GLY A 265 5.55 2.61 13.72
N ASP A 266 5.97 1.42 14.13
CA ASP A 266 6.86 0.53 13.35
C ASP A 266 6.11 -0.74 12.95
N MET A 267 5.71 -0.82 11.69
CA MET A 267 4.90 -1.92 11.18
C MET A 267 5.72 -3.20 10.97
N ALA A 268 7.02 -3.05 10.66
CA ALA A 268 7.92 -4.19 10.48
C ALA A 268 8.27 -4.83 11.83
N ALA A 269 8.49 -4.04 12.88
CA ALA A 269 8.68 -4.53 14.24
C ALA A 269 7.42 -5.22 14.77
N PHE A 270 6.24 -4.66 14.50
CA PHE A 270 4.96 -5.31 14.82
C PHE A 270 4.87 -6.71 14.19
N ALA A 271 5.19 -6.83 12.89
CA ALA A 271 5.20 -8.11 12.20
C ALA A 271 6.29 -9.06 12.75
N ALA A 272 7.50 -8.55 13.03
CA ALA A 272 8.61 -9.32 13.57
C ALA A 272 8.30 -9.91 14.96
N SER A 273 7.47 -9.22 15.75
CA SER A 273 7.09 -9.63 17.10
C SER A 273 6.17 -10.86 17.15
N ARG A 274 5.53 -11.23 16.03
CA ARG A 274 4.62 -12.38 16.00
C ARG A 274 5.38 -13.69 16.26
N THR A 275 4.73 -14.63 16.95
CA THR A 275 5.23 -15.99 17.16
C THR A 275 5.02 -16.84 15.91
N LEU A 276 5.58 -18.05 15.88
CA LEU A 276 5.23 -19.03 14.84
C LEU A 276 3.93 -19.76 15.20
N LYS A 277 3.08 -19.93 14.19
CA LYS A 277 1.96 -20.88 14.18
C LYS A 277 2.32 -22.17 13.44
N PHE A 278 3.15 -22.05 12.41
CA PHE A 278 3.57 -23.15 11.56
C PHE A 278 5.09 -23.15 11.39
N LYS A 279 5.66 -24.31 11.05
CA LYS A 279 7.07 -24.40 10.67
C LYS A 279 7.31 -23.58 9.38
N PRO A 280 8.37 -22.75 9.29
CA PRO A 280 8.67 -22.00 8.07
C PRO A 280 8.77 -22.91 6.83
N GLY A 281 8.23 -22.44 5.71
CA GLY A 281 8.20 -23.15 4.43
C GLY A 281 7.13 -24.24 4.29
N THR A 282 6.35 -24.53 5.34
CA THR A 282 5.40 -25.66 5.31
C THR A 282 3.96 -25.28 5.03
N HIS A 283 3.58 -24.01 5.24
CA HIS A 283 2.21 -23.53 5.08
C HIS A 283 2.20 -22.19 4.36
N TRP A 284 1.40 -22.07 3.31
CA TRP A 284 1.12 -20.78 2.68
C TRP A 284 0.02 -20.06 3.45
N TYR A 285 0.28 -18.83 3.86
CA TYR A 285 -0.71 -17.95 4.46
C TYR A 285 -0.40 -16.50 4.08
N TYR A 286 -1.34 -15.85 3.40
CA TYR A 286 -1.16 -14.48 2.92
C TYR A 286 -1.12 -13.49 4.09
N THR A 287 -0.03 -12.69 4.17
CA THR A 287 0.10 -11.63 5.16
C THR A 287 0.72 -10.36 4.57
N SER A 288 0.26 -9.23 5.07
CA SER A 288 0.90 -7.93 4.87
C SER A 288 2.16 -7.78 5.72
N GLY A 289 2.23 -8.46 6.88
CA GLY A 289 3.39 -8.43 7.78
C GLY A 289 4.68 -8.91 7.10
N ASN A 290 4.63 -10.01 6.33
CA ASN A 290 5.79 -10.51 5.59
C ASN A 290 6.39 -9.45 4.66
N THR A 291 5.56 -8.67 3.96
CA THR A 291 6.06 -7.64 3.05
C THR A 291 6.62 -6.43 3.78
N ASN A 292 6.06 -6.01 4.90
CA ASN A 292 6.64 -4.90 5.68
C ASN A 292 7.98 -5.31 6.32
N LEU A 293 8.17 -6.59 6.66
CA LEU A 293 9.49 -7.13 7.01
C LEU A 293 10.47 -7.02 5.84
N LEU A 294 10.05 -7.39 4.62
CA LEU A 294 10.86 -7.22 3.42
C LEU A 294 11.24 -5.75 3.17
N SER A 295 10.32 -4.80 3.39
CA SER A 295 10.62 -3.36 3.32
C SER A 295 11.76 -2.96 4.27
N ARG A 296 11.74 -3.46 5.52
CA ARG A 296 12.79 -3.17 6.50
C ARG A 296 14.10 -3.89 6.19
N ILE A 297 14.04 -5.11 5.66
CA ILE A 297 15.23 -5.83 5.16
C ILE A 297 15.91 -5.03 4.05
N ILE A 298 15.15 -4.48 3.08
CA ILE A 298 15.70 -3.58 2.06
C ILE A 298 16.42 -2.41 2.75
N ARG A 299 15.74 -1.71 3.69
CA ARG A 299 16.29 -0.57 4.43
C ARG A 299 17.62 -0.89 5.10
N HIS A 300 17.70 -1.97 5.87
CA HIS A 300 18.92 -2.38 6.54
C HIS A 300 20.03 -2.77 5.55
N THR A 301 19.67 -3.39 4.42
CA THR A 301 20.64 -3.85 3.42
C THR A 301 21.30 -2.70 2.67
N ILE A 302 20.55 -1.63 2.37
CA ILE A 302 21.07 -0.50 1.59
C ILE A 302 21.51 0.69 2.45
N GLY A 303 21.02 0.78 3.70
CA GLY A 303 21.31 1.85 4.65
C GLY A 303 20.37 3.05 4.53
N GLU A 304 20.23 3.77 5.65
CA GLU A 304 19.33 4.93 5.81
C GLU A 304 19.51 6.00 4.73
N ASN A 305 20.76 6.28 4.35
CA ASN A 305 21.08 7.33 3.39
C ASN A 305 20.59 7.02 1.97
N GLU A 306 20.34 5.75 1.64
CA GLU A 306 19.97 5.32 0.29
C GLU A 306 18.51 4.84 0.22
N TYR A 307 17.90 4.51 1.37
CA TYR A 307 16.65 3.78 1.41
C TYR A 307 15.51 4.42 0.62
N HIS A 308 15.23 5.69 0.88
CA HIS A 308 14.10 6.37 0.25
C HIS A 308 14.33 6.72 -1.21
N SER A 309 15.58 6.91 -1.63
CA SER A 309 15.92 7.17 -3.05
C SER A 309 16.06 5.90 -3.88
N PHE A 310 16.28 4.75 -3.26
CA PHE A 310 16.61 3.49 -3.95
C PHE A 310 15.52 3.02 -4.92
N PRO A 311 14.22 2.92 -4.55
CA PRO A 311 13.18 2.51 -5.50
C PRO A 311 13.12 3.40 -6.73
N TYR A 312 13.30 4.71 -6.53
CA TYR A 312 13.29 5.69 -7.61
C TYR A 312 14.47 5.50 -8.56
N ARG A 313 15.69 5.38 -8.03
CA ARG A 313 16.91 5.25 -8.84
C ARG A 313 17.04 3.90 -9.53
N LYS A 314 16.61 2.83 -8.87
CA LYS A 314 16.85 1.45 -9.32
C LYS A 314 15.68 0.84 -10.08
N LEU A 315 14.48 1.40 -9.95
CA LEU A 315 13.28 0.87 -10.60
C LEU A 315 12.48 1.96 -11.32
N PHE A 316 11.96 2.98 -10.60
CA PHE A 316 10.95 3.86 -11.17
C PHE A 316 11.48 4.75 -12.30
N SER A 317 12.62 5.42 -12.11
CA SER A 317 13.20 6.28 -13.14
C SER A 317 13.59 5.50 -14.40
N LYS A 318 14.04 4.26 -14.23
CA LYS A 318 14.39 3.36 -15.33
C LYS A 318 13.17 2.97 -16.16
N LEU A 319 12.00 2.88 -15.55
CA LEU A 319 10.75 2.49 -16.21
C LEU A 319 9.88 3.66 -16.66
N GLY A 320 10.26 4.91 -16.35
CA GLY A 320 9.43 6.09 -16.59
C GLY A 320 8.26 6.25 -15.59
N MET A 321 8.32 5.61 -14.42
CA MET A 321 7.30 5.68 -13.37
C MET A 321 7.47 6.91 -12.46
N ASN A 322 7.65 8.10 -13.03
CA ASN A 322 8.11 9.28 -12.27
C ASN A 322 7.05 9.86 -11.32
N SER A 323 5.76 9.55 -11.50
CA SER A 323 4.69 9.98 -10.58
C SER A 323 4.50 9.06 -9.37
N PHE A 324 5.25 7.97 -9.27
CA PHE A 324 5.04 6.95 -8.25
C PHE A 324 5.54 7.40 -6.86
N ILE A 325 4.72 7.18 -5.83
CA ILE A 325 5.03 7.52 -4.43
C ILE A 325 4.86 6.29 -3.56
N MET A 326 5.84 6.02 -2.69
CA MET A 326 5.74 5.00 -1.65
C MET A 326 5.69 5.67 -0.28
N GLU A 327 4.67 5.35 0.51
CA GLU A 327 4.46 5.97 1.80
C GLU A 327 5.16 5.19 2.91
N VAL A 328 5.55 5.91 3.98
CA VAL A 328 6.26 5.34 5.12
C VAL A 328 5.41 5.31 6.40
N ASP A 329 5.68 4.35 7.28
CA ASP A 329 5.19 4.35 8.65
C ASP A 329 5.95 5.39 9.51
N ALA A 330 5.60 5.49 10.80
CA ALA A 330 6.23 6.45 11.70
C ALA A 330 7.73 6.17 11.90
N SER A 331 8.18 4.92 11.76
CA SER A 331 9.60 4.56 11.80
C SER A 331 10.40 5.04 10.57
N GLY A 332 9.71 5.45 9.50
CA GLY A 332 10.31 5.80 8.22
C GLY A 332 10.48 4.62 7.26
N THR A 333 9.96 3.44 7.60
CA THR A 333 10.00 2.25 6.74
C THR A 333 8.85 2.30 5.74
N PHE A 334 9.08 1.95 4.47
CA PHE A 334 8.00 1.89 3.50
C PHE A 334 6.94 0.87 3.91
N VAL A 335 5.67 1.27 3.87
CA VAL A 335 4.52 0.37 4.07
C VAL A 335 4.27 -0.41 2.78
N GLY A 336 5.24 -1.25 2.45
CA GLY A 336 5.34 -1.98 1.19
C GLY A 336 4.24 -3.02 0.99
N SER A 337 3.49 -3.33 2.04
CA SER A 337 2.29 -4.16 1.94
C SER A 337 1.14 -3.47 1.22
N SER A 338 1.07 -2.13 1.25
CA SER A 338 -0.19 -1.41 1.00
C SER A 338 -0.05 -0.05 0.32
N TYR A 339 0.87 0.80 0.77
CA TYR A 339 0.80 2.23 0.51
C TYR A 339 1.78 2.69 -0.56
N SER A 340 1.43 2.41 -1.81
CA SER A 340 2.00 3.11 -2.95
C SER A 340 0.92 3.74 -3.80
N TRP A 341 1.25 4.88 -4.40
CA TRP A 341 0.36 5.67 -5.23
C TRP A 341 1.04 5.87 -6.57
N GLY A 342 0.37 5.45 -7.63
CA GLY A 342 0.89 5.57 -8.99
C GLY A 342 -0.25 5.85 -9.96
N THR A 343 0.05 6.48 -11.08
CA THR A 343 -0.94 6.58 -12.15
C THR A 343 -1.23 5.20 -12.72
N ALA A 344 -2.36 5.03 -13.41
CA ALA A 344 -2.65 3.77 -14.10
C ALA A 344 -1.52 3.41 -15.09
N ARG A 345 -0.92 4.42 -15.73
CA ARG A 345 0.23 4.26 -16.64
C ARG A 345 1.51 3.81 -15.93
N ASP A 346 1.78 4.28 -14.70
CA ASP A 346 2.92 3.78 -13.91
C ASP A 346 2.79 2.28 -13.61
N TRP A 347 1.61 1.85 -13.18
CA TRP A 347 1.32 0.43 -12.94
C TRP A 347 1.43 -0.40 -14.22
N THR A 348 1.01 0.17 -15.34
CA THR A 348 1.17 -0.45 -16.66
C THR A 348 2.64 -0.61 -17.07
N ARG A 349 3.50 0.38 -16.82
CA ARG A 349 4.97 0.28 -17.06
C ARG A 349 5.61 -0.82 -16.22
N PHE A 350 5.17 -0.96 -14.97
CA PHE A 350 5.62 -2.06 -14.13
C PHE A 350 5.18 -3.42 -14.69
N GLY A 351 3.97 -3.55 -15.25
CA GLY A 351 3.55 -4.75 -15.97
C GLY A 351 4.40 -5.03 -17.21
N LEU A 352 4.77 -3.99 -17.95
CA LEU A 352 5.62 -4.11 -19.15
C LEU A 352 7.00 -4.66 -18.83
N LEU A 353 7.59 -4.31 -17.67
CA LEU A 353 8.84 -4.91 -17.19
C LEU A 353 8.75 -6.44 -17.17
N TYR A 354 7.69 -7.00 -16.60
CA TYR A 354 7.52 -8.46 -16.52
C TYR A 354 7.18 -9.09 -17.86
N LEU A 355 6.39 -8.40 -18.70
CA LEU A 355 6.14 -8.85 -20.08
C LEU A 355 7.45 -8.98 -20.86
N ASN A 356 8.43 -8.13 -20.57
CA ASN A 356 9.76 -8.14 -21.16
C ASN A 356 10.78 -8.97 -20.36
N ASN A 357 10.34 -9.92 -19.53
CA ASN A 357 11.21 -10.79 -18.72
C ASN A 357 12.22 -10.04 -17.83
N GLY A 358 11.85 -8.87 -17.32
CA GLY A 358 12.71 -8.05 -16.48
C GLY A 358 13.68 -7.16 -17.24
N TYR A 359 13.65 -7.14 -18.58
CA TYR A 359 14.49 -6.30 -19.41
C TYR A 359 13.81 -4.99 -19.79
N TYR A 360 14.56 -3.89 -19.70
CA TYR A 360 14.09 -2.58 -20.15
C TYR A 360 15.25 -1.68 -20.55
N ASN A 361 15.15 -0.95 -21.67
CA ASN A 361 16.23 -0.10 -22.20
C ASN A 361 17.62 -0.76 -22.26
N ASN A 362 17.68 -2.04 -22.66
CA ASN A 362 18.89 -2.87 -22.73
C ASN A 362 19.55 -3.24 -21.39
N GLU A 363 18.83 -3.15 -20.27
CA GLU A 363 19.30 -3.54 -18.92
C GLU A 363 18.45 -4.61 -18.24
#